data_AF-A0A920S5Q4-F1
#
_entry.id   AF-A0A920S5Q4-F1
#
_cell.length_a   1.000
_cell.length_b   1.000
_cell.length_c   1.000
_cell.angle_alpha   90.00
_cell.angle_beta   90.00
_cell.angle_gamma   90.00
#
_symmetry.space_group_name_H-M   'P 1'
#
loop_
_entity.id
_entity.type
_entity.pdbx_description
1 polymer ?
#
loop_
_entity_poly.entity_id
_entity_poly.type
_entity_poly.pdbx_seq_one_letter_code
_entity_poly.pdbx_strand_id
1 'polypeptide(L)' 'MLEWPRRNSYDGRFAEGTKQLQVVGLTGGIASGKSTAASLLGELGAHIIDADVLGHRAYDPARRRSKR' A
#
# COMPACT_ATOMS: atom_id res chain seq x y z
N MET A 1 4.09 9.62 -30.54
CA MET A 1 2.98 8.96 -29.85
C MET A 1 3.58 7.77 -29.12
N LEU A 2 4.09 7.98 -27.91
CA LEU A 2 4.74 6.93 -27.11
C LEU A 2 3.66 6.26 -26.27
N GLU A 3 3.18 5.13 -26.76
CA GLU A 3 2.30 4.26 -25.99
C GLU A 3 3.06 3.61 -24.83
N TRP A 4 2.77 4.09 -23.62
CA TRP A 4 3.27 3.48 -22.39
C TRP A 4 2.80 2.02 -22.33
N PRO A 5 3.70 1.03 -22.17
CA PRO A 5 3.28 -0.35 -22.05
C PRO A 5 2.37 -0.47 -20.82
N ARG A 6 1.15 -0.99 -21.00
CA ARG A 6 0.19 -1.29 -19.92
C ARG A 6 0.65 -2.46 -19.02
N ARG A 7 1.93 -2.49 -18.63
CA ARG A 7 2.40 -3.29 -17.51
C ARG A 7 1.99 -2.55 -16.24
N ASN A 8 0.83 -2.94 -15.71
CA ASN A 8 0.43 -2.53 -14.38
C ASN A 8 1.48 -3.11 -13.43
N SER A 9 2.39 -2.29 -12.89
CA SER A 9 3.43 -2.71 -11.94
C SER A 9 2.89 -3.27 -10.62
N TYR A 10 1.56 -3.28 -10.47
CA TYR A 10 0.79 -3.93 -9.42
C TYR A 10 0.29 -5.33 -9.83
N ASP A 11 0.74 -5.88 -10.97
CA ASP A 11 0.51 -7.28 -11.35
C ASP A 11 1.30 -8.19 -10.39
N GLY A 12 0.73 -8.43 -9.21
CA GLY A 12 1.32 -9.19 -8.11
C GLY A 12 1.68 -10.63 -8.48
N ARG A 13 2.74 -10.80 -9.28
CA ARG A 13 3.40 -12.05 -9.61
C ARG A 13 4.21 -12.54 -8.40
N PHE A 14 3.50 -12.81 -7.32
CA PHE A 14 3.90 -13.79 -6.32
C PHE A 14 3.25 -15.11 -6.74
N ALA A 15 3.75 -15.68 -7.85
CA ALA A 15 3.21 -16.90 -8.42
C ALA A 15 3.93 -18.11 -7.84
N GLU A 16 3.34 -18.68 -6.78
CA GLU A 16 3.32 -20.12 -6.57
C GLU A 16 1.99 -20.47 -5.86
N GLY A 17 0.98 -20.89 -6.64
CA GLY A 17 -0.35 -21.27 -6.13
C GLY A 17 -1.41 -20.15 -6.05
N THR A 18 -2.07 -19.85 -7.17
CA THR A 18 -3.42 -19.26 -7.34
C THR A 18 -4.03 -18.36 -6.23
N LYS A 19 -3.43 -17.20 -5.92
CA LYS A 19 -4.20 -16.06 -5.41
C LYS A 19 -3.55 -14.73 -5.82
N GLN A 20 -4.18 -14.03 -6.76
CA GLN A 20 -3.77 -12.66 -7.10
C GLN A 20 -4.05 -11.75 -5.91
N LEU A 21 -3.00 -11.14 -5.35
CA LEU A 21 -3.14 -10.15 -4.29
C LEU A 21 -3.58 -8.82 -4.90
N GLN A 22 -4.82 -8.42 -4.62
CA GLN A 22 -5.33 -7.11 -5.03
C GLN A 22 -4.89 -6.05 -4.01
N VAL A 23 -4.24 -5.00 -4.51
CA VAL A 23 -3.79 -3.85 -3.72
C VAL A 23 -4.67 -2.65 -4.04
N VAL A 24 -5.28 -2.05 -3.03
CA VAL A 24 -6.17 -0.89 -3.16
C VAL A 24 -5.58 0.27 -2.35
N GLY A 25 -5.33 1.40 -3.00
CA GLY A 25 -4.87 2.62 -2.34
C GLY A 25 -6.05 3.52 -1.96
N LEU A 26 -6.18 3.85 -0.67
CA LEU A 26 -7.16 4.82 -0.19
C LEU A 26 -6.56 6.22 -0.25
N THR A 27 -7.12 7.09 -1.09
CA THR A 27 -6.67 8.47 -1.27
C THR A 27 -7.78 9.47 -0.93
N GLY A 28 -7.42 10.74 -0.70
CA GLY A 28 -8.35 11.79 -0.28
C GLY A 28 -7.75 12.75 0.76
N GLY A 29 -8.37 13.92 0.94
CA GLY A 29 -7.91 14.98 1.85
C GLY A 29 -8.01 14.64 3.34
N ILE A 30 -7.48 15.49 4.22
CA ILE A 30 -7.62 15.32 5.69
C ILE A 30 -9.11 15.33 6.06
N ALA A 31 -9.50 14.50 7.03
CA ALA A 31 -10.89 14.29 7.46
C ALA A 31 -11.87 13.75 6.39
N SER A 32 -11.38 13.21 5.26
CA SER A 32 -12.24 12.60 4.22
C SER A 32 -12.73 11.18 4.53
N GLY A 33 -12.51 10.66 5.75
CA GLY A 33 -12.97 9.32 6.14
C GLY A 33 -12.13 8.12 5.65
N LYS A 34 -10.92 8.33 5.14
CA LYS A 34 -10.04 7.22 4.68
C LYS A 34 -9.79 6.17 5.76
N SER A 35 -9.53 6.59 7.00
CA SER A 35 -9.29 5.68 8.13
C SER A 35 -10.55 4.86 8.45
N THR A 36 -11.74 5.43 8.26
CA THR A 36 -13.01 4.70 8.39
C THR A 36 -13.15 3.66 7.27
N ALA A 37 -12.88 4.03 6.01
CA ALA A 37 -12.90 3.09 4.89
C ALA A 37 -11.87 1.96 5.06
N ALA A 38 -10.67 2.27 5.56
CA ALA A 38 -9.66 1.27 5.90
C ALA A 38 -10.15 0.31 7.00
N SER A 39 -10.80 0.82 8.03
CA SER A 39 -11.33 -0.01 9.12
C SER A 39 -12.40 -0.97 8.62
N LEU A 40 -13.35 -0.49 7.81
CA LEU A 40 -14.38 -1.31 7.18
C LEU A 40 -13.79 -2.39 6.26
N LEU A 41 -12.77 -2.05 5.47
CA LEU A 41 -12.06 -3.05 4.65
C LEU A 41 -11.35 -4.09 5.53
N GLY A 42 -10.78 -3.66 6.66
CA GLY A 42 -10.16 -4.55 7.64
C GLY A 42 -11.15 -5.53 8.24
N GLU A 43 -12.36 -5.08 8.59
CA GLU A 43 -13.46 -5.93 9.08
C GLU A 43 -13.90 -6.97 8.04
N LEU A 44 -13.81 -6.63 6.75
CA LEU A 44 -14.07 -7.55 5.64
C LEU A 44 -12.89 -8.51 5.34
N GLY A 45 -11.83 -8.46 6.13
CA GLY A 45 -10.67 -9.35 6.02
C GLY A 45 -9.53 -8.81 5.14
N ALA A 46 -9.55 -7.54 4.77
CA ALA A 46 -8.42 -6.91 4.07
C ALA A 46 -7.24 -6.69 5.02
N HIS A 47 -6.03 -6.94 4.53
CA HIS A 47 -4.84 -6.54 5.25
C HIS A 47 -4.60 -5.04 5.06
N ILE A 48 -4.60 -4.28 6.16
CA ILE A 48 -4.46 -2.81 6.13
C ILE A 48 -2.98 -2.44 6.29
N ILE A 49 -2.47 -1.69 5.31
CA ILE A 49 -1.14 -1.09 5.34
C ILE A 49 -1.32 0.42 5.54
N ASP A 50 -0.97 0.90 6.74
CA ASP A 50 -1.06 2.33 7.07
C ASP A 50 0.21 3.07 6.60
N ALA A 51 0.05 3.88 5.57
CA ALA A 51 1.14 4.66 5.00
C ALA A 51 1.61 5.78 5.94
N ASP A 52 0.74 6.35 6.77
CA ASP A 52 1.08 7.43 7.69
C ASP A 52 2.01 6.89 8.80
N VAL A 53 1.67 5.72 9.36
CA VAL A 53 2.52 5.05 10.37
C VAL A 53 3.87 4.66 9.77
N LEU A 54 3.87 4.09 8.56
CA LEU A 54 5.11 3.72 7.87
C LEU A 54 5.97 4.93 7.53
N GLY A 55 5.34 6.03 7.10
CA GLY A 55 6.00 7.30 6.85
C GLY A 55 6.68 7.81 8.12
N HIS A 56 5.95 7.93 9.23
CA HIS A 56 6.52 8.35 10.51
C HIS A 56 7.70 7.47 10.95
N ARG A 57 7.59 6.15 10.81
CA ARG A 57 8.67 5.20 11.10
C ARG A 57 9.87 5.34 10.15
N ALA A 58 9.65 5.77 8.92
CA ALA A 58 10.71 6.03 7.94
C ALA A 58 11.43 7.36 8.21
N TYR A 59 10.73 8.33 8.78
CA TYR A 59 11.31 9.61 9.19
C TYR A 59 12.10 9.54 10.51
N ASP A 60 11.96 8.45 11.28
CA ASP A 60 12.75 8.25 12.50
C ASP A 60 14.27 8.20 12.16
N PRO A 61 15.05 9.21 12.60
CA PRO A 61 16.47 9.31 12.26
C PRO A 61 17.30 8.15 12.84
N ALA A 62 16.82 7.45 13.87
CA ALA A 62 17.50 6.29 14.45
C ALA A 62 17.59 5.11 13.47
N ARG A 63 16.74 5.07 12.45
CA ARG A 63 16.66 3.97 11.46
C ARG A 63 17.56 4.17 10.24
N ARG A 64 18.26 5.30 10.15
CA ARG A 64 19.03 5.72 8.96
C ARG A 64 20.38 5.01 8.79
N ARG A 65 20.63 3.88 9.49
CA ARG A 65 21.91 3.17 9.43
C ARG A 65 21.74 1.66 9.27
N SER A 66 21.62 1.23 8.02
CA SER A 66 21.95 -0.13 7.58
C SER A 66 22.25 -0.11 6.08
N LYS A 67 23.37 0.53 5.71
CA LYS A 67 24.12 0.16 4.52
C LYS A 67 25.45 -0.40 5.04
N ARG A 68 25.57 -1.72 5.05
CA ARG A 68 26.84 -2.42 4.96
C ARG A 68 26.97 -2.89 3.53
#